data_AF-A0A261QU52-F1
#
_entry.id   AF-A0A261QU52-F1
#
_cell.length_a   1.000
_cell.length_b   1.000
_cell.length_c   1.000
_cell.angle_alpha   90.00
_cell.angle_beta   90.00
_cell.angle_gamma   90.00
#
_symmetry.space_group_name_H-M   'P 1'
#
loop_
_entity.id
_entity.type
_entity.pdbx_description
1 polymer ?
#
loop_
_entity_poly.entity_id
_entity_poly.type
_entity_poly.pdbx_seq_one_letter_code
_entity_poly.pdbx_strand_id
1 'polypeptide(L)'
;MNAAVRATNERKPGVKEQIVDMAFNGAGVRDTARTYDTNAILQHLKSLGIQAVIPSKENCLEQRTLDKHLYASRNLIERFFCRIKQFRHVATRYEKLSERFASFIALTAAFIWLC
;
A
#
# COMPACT_ATOMS: atom_id res chain seq x y z
N MET A 1 25.30 -50.42 2.47
CA MET A 1 25.57 -49.52 1.32
C MET A 1 24.28 -49.39 0.52
N ASN A 2 23.54 -48.29 0.37
CA ASN A 2 23.71 -46.89 0.77
C ASN A 2 22.30 -46.28 0.94
N ALA A 3 21.79 -46.25 2.18
CA ALA A 3 20.56 -45.53 2.53
C ALA A 3 20.84 -44.05 2.92
N ALA A 4 22.07 -43.58 2.67
CA ALA A 4 22.58 -42.28 3.14
C ALA A 4 22.66 -41.19 2.06
N VAL A 5 22.12 -41.42 0.84
CA VAL A 5 22.26 -40.47 -0.29
C VAL A 5 20.96 -39.70 -0.60
N ARG A 6 19.86 -39.92 0.14
CA ARG A 6 18.58 -39.19 -0.05
C ARG A 6 18.37 -38.01 0.90
N ALA A 7 19.37 -37.61 1.68
CA ALA A 7 19.27 -36.50 2.64
C ALA A 7 19.97 -35.20 2.17
N THR A 8 20.15 -35.02 0.86
CA THR A 8 20.82 -33.84 0.31
C THR A 8 20.10 -33.34 -0.94
N ASN A 9 19.00 -32.59 -0.81
CA ASN A 9 18.73 -31.39 -1.63
C ASN A 9 17.42 -30.67 -1.24
N GLU A 10 17.16 -30.38 0.03
CA GLU A 10 16.33 -29.21 0.35
C GLU A 10 17.26 -28.01 0.42
N ARG A 11 17.72 -27.56 -0.74
CA ARG A 11 18.48 -26.32 -0.86
C ARG A 11 17.53 -25.21 -0.43
N LYS A 12 17.69 -24.69 0.80
CA LYS A 12 17.03 -23.44 1.21
C LYS A 12 17.25 -22.46 0.06
N PRO A 13 16.18 -21.94 -0.57
CA PRO A 13 16.34 -21.09 -1.73
C PRO A 13 17.27 -19.94 -1.32
N GLY A 14 18.33 -19.74 -2.08
CA GLY A 14 19.27 -18.68 -1.82
C GLY A 14 18.53 -17.34 -1.89
N VAL A 15 19.10 -16.33 -1.25
CA VAL A 15 18.53 -14.98 -1.19
C VAL A 15 18.17 -14.47 -2.61
N LYS A 16 18.90 -14.91 -3.64
CA LYS A 16 18.65 -14.57 -5.04
C LYS A 16 17.39 -15.22 -5.59
N GLU A 17 17.17 -16.51 -5.35
CA GLU A 17 15.95 -17.20 -5.74
C GLU A 17 14.73 -16.66 -4.97
N GLN A 18 14.88 -16.29 -3.70
CA GLN A 18 13.83 -15.63 -2.91
C GLN A 18 13.49 -14.22 -3.43
N ILE A 19 14.47 -13.43 -3.88
CA ILE A 19 14.23 -12.11 -4.49
C ILE A 19 13.46 -12.24 -5.81
N VAL A 20 13.81 -13.23 -6.63
CA VAL A 20 13.11 -13.49 -7.90
C VAL A 20 11.69 -13.97 -7.64
N ASP A 21 11.48 -14.86 -6.67
CA ASP A 21 10.15 -15.35 -6.28
C ASP A 21 9.30 -14.25 -5.59
N MET A 22 9.91 -13.34 -4.83
CA MET A 22 9.26 -12.14 -4.28
C MET A 22 8.87 -11.13 -5.37
N ALA A 23 9.67 -11.00 -6.43
CA ALA A 23 9.38 -10.13 -7.56
C ALA A 23 8.26 -10.70 -8.46
N PHE A 24 8.20 -12.03 -8.64
CA PHE A 24 7.19 -12.70 -9.44
C PHE A 24 5.84 -12.90 -8.71
N ASN A 25 5.84 -13.14 -7.40
CA ASN A 25 4.61 -13.35 -6.62
C ASN A 25 3.96 -12.06 -6.08
N GLY A 26 4.45 -10.87 -6.45
CA GLY A 26 3.92 -9.59 -5.95
C GLY A 26 4.14 -9.34 -4.45
N ALA A 27 4.68 -10.31 -3.71
CA ALA A 27 5.06 -10.18 -2.29
C ALA A 27 6.19 -9.17 -2.06
N GLY A 28 6.91 -8.78 -3.11
CA GLY A 28 7.93 -7.73 -3.10
C GLY A 28 7.40 -6.30 -3.23
N VAL A 29 6.11 -6.11 -3.56
CA VAL A 29 5.49 -4.78 -3.44
C VAL A 29 5.22 -4.58 -1.95
N ARG A 30 6.18 -3.98 -1.25
CA ARG A 30 5.94 -3.49 0.10
C ARG A 30 4.76 -2.53 0.03
N ASP A 31 3.62 -2.94 0.59
CA ASP A 31 2.49 -2.04 0.82
C ASP A 31 3.05 -0.75 1.41
N THR A 32 2.97 0.36 0.66
CA THR A 32 3.45 1.65 1.14
C THR A 32 2.74 2.04 2.44
N ALA A 33 1.51 1.56 2.63
CA ALA A 33 0.78 1.64 3.89
C ALA A 33 1.57 1.10 5.09
N ARG A 34 2.24 -0.04 4.92
CA ARG A 34 2.98 -0.74 5.98
C ARG A 34 4.20 0.05 6.44
N THR A 35 4.76 0.97 5.64
CA THR A 35 5.90 1.78 6.08
C THR A 35 5.50 2.80 7.15
N TYR A 36 4.25 3.28 7.12
CA TYR A 36 3.66 4.20 8.10
C TYR A 36 3.37 3.55 9.46
N ASP A 37 3.65 2.26 9.58
CA ASP A 37 3.53 1.54 10.83
C ASP A 37 4.68 1.91 11.80
N THR A 38 4.58 3.11 12.39
CA THR A 38 5.55 3.67 13.33
C THR A 38 4.85 4.12 14.59
N ASN A 39 5.42 3.82 15.76
CA ASN A 39 4.81 4.14 17.06
C ASN A 39 4.43 5.61 17.22
N ALA A 40 5.26 6.54 16.71
CA ALA A 40 4.96 7.97 16.72
C ALA A 40 3.68 8.33 15.94
N ILE A 41 3.48 7.72 14.76
CA ILE A 41 2.29 7.93 13.93
C ILE A 41 1.06 7.35 14.63
N LEU A 42 1.17 6.15 15.21
CA LEU A 42 0.07 5.50 15.91
C LEU A 42 -0.35 6.26 17.17
N GLN A 43 0.61 6.76 17.95
CA GLN A 43 0.34 7.59 19.12
C GLN A 43 -0.34 8.90 18.72
N HIS A 44 0.11 9.52 17.63
CA HIS A 44 -0.52 10.73 17.10
C HIS A 44 -1.97 10.46 16.67
N LEU A 45 -2.20 9.40 15.88
CA LEU A 45 -3.55 9.00 15.48
C LEU A 45 -4.45 8.70 16.68
N LYS A 46 -3.91 8.04 17.70
CA LYS A 46 -4.63 7.76 18.95
C LYS A 46 -5.00 9.04 19.71
N SER A 47 -4.11 10.03 19.73
CA SER A 47 -4.39 11.35 20.34
C SER A 47 -5.51 12.11 19.64
N LEU A 48 -5.68 11.89 18.33
CA LEU A 48 -6.76 12.43 17.52
C LEU A 48 -8.05 11.60 17.57
N GLY A 49 -8.07 10.48 18.32
CA GLY A 49 -9.20 9.56 18.37
C GLY A 49 -9.43 8.76 17.08
N ILE A 50 -8.43 8.71 16.18
CA ILE A 50 -8.53 8.04 14.88
C ILE A 50 -8.05 6.60 15.02
N GLN A 51 -8.86 5.64 14.56
CA GLN A 51 -8.46 4.23 14.51
C GLN A 51 -7.52 3.97 13.32
N ALA A 52 -6.31 3.49 13.61
CA ALA A 52 -5.33 3.16 12.57
C ALA A 52 -5.62 1.79 11.93
N VAL A 53 -6.20 1.78 10.73
CA VAL A 53 -6.43 0.57 9.91
C VAL A 53 -5.25 0.36 8.96
N ILE A 54 -4.08 0.05 9.53
CA ILE A 54 -2.81 -0.14 8.80
C ILE A 54 -2.26 -1.53 9.13
N PRO A 55 -1.84 -2.34 8.13
CA PRO A 55 -1.21 -3.62 8.38
C PRO A 55 0.07 -3.43 9.20
N SER A 56 0.23 -4.25 10.24
CA SER A 56 1.45 -4.23 11.04
C SER A 56 2.65 -4.70 10.22
N LYS A 57 3.83 -4.15 10.51
CA LYS A 57 5.10 -4.68 9.99
C LYS A 57 5.31 -6.11 10.49
N GLU A 58 5.94 -6.94 9.67
CA GLU A 58 6.30 -8.32 10.04
C GLU A 58 7.20 -8.38 11.28
N ASN A 59 8.07 -7.38 11.45
CA ASN A 59 8.97 -7.26 12.59
C ASN A 59 8.33 -6.53 13.79
N CYS A 60 7.02 -6.29 13.78
CA CYS A 60 6.32 -5.66 14.91
C CYS A 60 6.11 -6.70 16.01
N LEU A 61 6.44 -6.33 17.25
CA LEU A 61 6.28 -7.21 18.42
C LEU A 61 4.81 -7.51 18.72
N GLU A 62 3.91 -6.55 18.46
CA GLU A 62 2.47 -6.71 18.62
C GLU A 62 1.78 -6.57 17.27
N GLN A 63 1.25 -7.68 16.76
CA GLN A 63 0.43 -7.67 15.56
C GLN A 63 -0.96 -7.16 15.88
N ARG A 64 -1.37 -6.06 15.24
CA ARG A 64 -2.74 -5.56 15.34
C ARG A 64 -3.69 -6.38 14.49
N THR A 65 -4.90 -6.55 15.00
CA THR A 65 -6.02 -7.07 14.21
C THR A 65 -6.40 -6.04 13.16
N LEU A 66 -6.24 -6.41 11.88
CA LEU A 66 -6.62 -5.58 10.75
C LEU A 66 -8.02 -6.00 10.28
N ASP A 67 -8.95 -5.06 10.26
CA ASP A 67 -10.19 -5.25 9.52
C ASP A 67 -9.89 -5.23 8.01
N LYS A 68 -9.93 -6.41 7.40
CA LYS A 68 -9.64 -6.60 5.99
C LYS A 68 -10.66 -5.89 5.10
N HIS A 69 -11.92 -5.77 5.52
CA HIS A 69 -12.95 -5.09 4.73
C HIS A 69 -12.70 -3.59 4.69
N LEU A 70 -12.39 -2.98 5.85
CA LEU A 70 -12.04 -1.57 5.91
C LEU A 70 -10.74 -1.28 5.15
N TYR A 71 -9.72 -2.12 5.30
CA TYR A 71 -8.47 -1.96 4.55
C TYR A 71 -8.66 -2.12 3.03
N ALA A 72 -9.54 -3.03 2.58
CA ALA A 72 -9.85 -3.22 1.16
C ALA A 72 -10.56 -2.00 0.55
N SER A 73 -11.42 -1.32 1.32
CA SER A 73 -12.12 -0.12 0.85
C SER A 73 -11.17 1.02 0.45
N ARG A 74 -9.96 1.07 1.03
CA ARG A 74 -8.90 2.02 0.70
C ARG A 74 -8.49 1.97 -0.78
N ASN A 75 -8.46 0.78 -1.38
CA ASN A 75 -8.09 0.61 -2.79
C ASN A 75 -9.07 1.31 -3.74
N LEU A 76 -10.35 1.46 -3.36
CA LEU A 76 -11.31 2.24 -4.16
C LEU A 76 -10.90 3.71 -4.21
N ILE A 77 -10.52 4.27 -3.07
CA ILE A 77 -10.07 5.65 -2.93
C ILE A 77 -8.75 5.86 -3.68
N GLU A 78 -7.79 4.94 -3.55
CA GLU A 78 -6.51 5.00 -4.27
C GLU A 78 -6.71 4.96 -5.79
N ARG A 79 -7.58 4.07 -6.30
CA ARG A 79 -7.92 4.00 -7.73
C ARG A 79 -8.59 5.26 -8.23
N PHE A 80 -9.46 5.86 -7.43
CA PHE A 80 -10.09 7.14 -7.76
C PHE A 80 -9.06 8.26 -7.91
N PHE A 81 -8.13 8.40 -6.95
CA PHE A 81 -7.05 9.39 -7.06
C PHE A 81 -6.08 9.09 -8.21
N CYS A 82 -5.78 7.81 -8.47
CA CYS A 82 -5.01 7.42 -9.64
C CYS A 82 -5.69 7.89 -10.94
N ARG A 83 -7.01 7.78 -11.04
CA ARG A 83 -7.77 8.26 -12.19
C ARG A 83 -7.80 9.78 -12.29
N ILE A 84 -7.96 10.49 -11.17
CA ILE A 84 -7.82 11.97 -11.14
C ILE A 84 -6.43 12.40 -11.64
N LYS A 85 -5.38 11.68 -11.25
CA LYS A 85 -4.00 11.97 -11.68
C LYS A 85 -3.71 11.67 -13.15
N GLN A 86 -4.62 11.02 -13.88
CA GLN A 86 -4.49 10.87 -15.35
C GLN A 86 -4.67 12.21 -16.06
N PHE A 87 -5.43 13.14 -15.47
CA PHE A 87 -5.59 14.48 -15.98
C PHE A 87 -4.31 15.27 -15.73
N ARG A 88 -3.54 15.52 -16.81
CA ARG A 88 -2.26 16.25 -16.76
C ARG A 88 -2.38 17.57 -16.00
N HIS A 89 -3.50 18.28 -16.19
CA HIS A 89 -3.77 19.56 -15.52
C HIS A 89 -3.68 19.43 -13.98
N VAL A 90 -4.33 18.39 -13.43
CA VAL A 90 -4.38 18.13 -11.99
C VAL A 90 -3.04 17.58 -11.50
N ALA A 91 -2.42 16.66 -12.25
CA ALA A 91 -1.19 15.98 -11.84
C ALA A 91 -0.01 16.95 -11.65
N THR A 92 0.15 17.93 -12.53
CA THR A 92 1.24 18.91 -12.46
C THR A 92 0.85 20.21 -11.76
N ARG A 93 -0.41 20.32 -11.28
CA ARG A 93 -0.93 21.51 -10.60
C ARG A 93 -0.69 22.80 -11.41
N TYR A 94 -1.23 22.88 -12.62
CA TYR A 94 -1.09 24.07 -13.48
C TYR A 94 -1.74 25.33 -12.86
N GLU A 95 -2.85 25.17 -12.14
CA GLU A 95 -3.51 26.27 -11.46
C GLU A 95 -2.67 26.80 -10.28
N LYS A 96 -2.34 28.09 -10.33
CA LYS A 96 -1.64 28.79 -9.23
C LYS A 96 -2.56 29.10 -8.05
N LEU A 97 -3.84 29.39 -8.34
CA LEU A 97 -4.83 29.72 -7.31
C LEU A 97 -5.47 28.44 -6.76
N SER A 98 -5.51 28.33 -5.43
CA SER A 98 -6.09 27.18 -4.72
C SER A 98 -7.55 26.94 -5.10
N GLU A 99 -8.34 28.00 -5.24
CA GLU A 99 -9.75 27.93 -5.61
C GLU A 99 -9.95 27.32 -7.01
N ARG A 100 -9.17 27.76 -8.00
CA ARG A 100 -9.25 27.22 -9.36
C ARG A 100 -8.85 25.75 -9.39
N PHE A 101 -7.80 25.39 -8.66
CA PHE A 101 -7.38 24.00 -8.54
C PHE A 101 -8.47 23.12 -7.92
N ALA A 102 -9.14 23.60 -6.87
CA ALA A 102 -10.24 22.88 -6.24
C ALA A 102 -11.43 22.69 -7.21
N SER A 103 -11.79 23.73 -7.98
CA SER A 103 -12.84 23.63 -9.01
C SER A 103 -12.50 22.60 -10.09
N PHE A 104 -11.24 22.52 -10.53
CA PHE A 104 -10.81 21.50 -11.50
C PHE A 104 -10.85 20.09 -10.94
N ILE A 105 -10.50 19.89 -9.66
CA ILE A 105 -10.65 18.60 -8.99
C ILE A 105 -12.14 18.21 -8.93
N ALA A 106 -13.01 19.14 -8.55
CA ALA A 106 -14.45 18.87 -8.49
C ALA A 106 -15.03 18.51 -9.88
N LEU A 107 -14.59 19.23 -10.93
CA LEU A 107 -14.99 18.95 -12.30
C LEU A 107 -14.52 17.56 -12.77
N THR A 108 -13.26 17.22 -12.51
CA THR A 108 -12.72 15.89 -12.88
C THR A 108 -13.36 14.76 -12.07
N ALA A 109 -13.66 14.98 -10.79
CA ALA A 109 -14.41 14.05 -9.98
C ALA A 109 -15.83 13.80 -10.52
N ALA A 110 -16.56 14.86 -10.89
CA ALA A 110 -17.89 14.76 -11.49
C ALA A 110 -17.85 14.03 -12.84
N PHE A 111 -16.82 14.27 -13.66
CA PHE A 111 -16.64 13.56 -14.93
C PHE A 111 -16.39 12.06 -14.72
N ILE A 112 -15.52 11.70 -13.76
CA ILE A 112 -15.26 10.29 -13.42
C ILE A 112 -16.51 9.59 -12.87
N TRP A 113 -17.40 10.33 -12.19
CA TRP A 113 -18.66 9.78 -11.66
C TRP A 113 -19.71 9.54 -12.74
N LEU A 114 -19.76 10.41 -13.77
CA LEU A 114 -20.76 10.34 -14.84
C LEU A 114 -20.43 9.30 -15.92
N CYS A 115 -19.14 9.00 -16.11
CA CYS A 115 -18.65 7.99 -17.06
C CYS A 115 -18.69 6.57 -16.47
#